data_AF-A0A7C8ZK19-F1
#
_entry.id   AF-A0A7C8ZK19-F1
#
_cell.length_a   1.000
_cell.length_b   1.000
_cell.length_c   1.000
_cell.angle_alpha   90.00
_cell.angle_beta   90.00
_cell.angle_gamma   90.00
#
_symmetry.space_group_name_H-M   'P 1'
#
loop_
_entity.id
_entity.type
_entity.pdbx_description
1 polymer ?
#
loop_
_entity_poly.entity_id
_entity_poly.type
_entity_poly.pdbx_seq_one_letter_code
_entity_poly.pdbx_strand_id
1 'polypeptide(L)'
;GGMGKTTLAQYVFSDGRVKSHFDLMIWVFVRQSLTAKEVMRNMVAFATDGTDLQDGIPLPPFATDGNDLHLQMHFQRQITNKKFLLVLDNVWNHELLSLQWQDLVDLIGFGAPGSRVLATTRSVRVGQTMGV
;
A
#
# COMPACT_ATOMS: atom_id res chain seq x y z
N GLY A 1 -21.45 -1.00 -7.90
CA GLY A 1 -20.43 -2.04 -7.69
C GLY A 1 -20.31 -2.90 -8.93
N GLY A 2 -19.23 -3.67 -9.10
CA GLY A 2 -19.13 -4.70 -10.17
C GLY A 2 -18.38 -4.35 -11.46
N MET A 3 -17.67 -3.22 -11.54
CA MET A 3 -16.99 -2.80 -12.79
C MET A 3 -15.61 -3.45 -13.02
N GLY A 4 -15.24 -4.51 -12.29
CA GLY A 4 -13.96 -5.21 -12.51
C GLY A 4 -12.67 -4.47 -12.09
N LYS A 5 -12.72 -3.39 -11.31
CA LYS A 5 -11.52 -2.63 -10.87
C LYS A 5 -10.49 -3.49 -10.12
N THR A 6 -10.96 -4.22 -9.11
CA THR A 6 -10.10 -5.16 -8.35
C THR A 6 -9.57 -6.27 -9.24
N THR A 7 -10.40 -6.81 -10.14
CA THR A 7 -9.98 -7.83 -11.12
C THR A 7 -8.87 -7.30 -12.04
N LEU A 8 -8.99 -6.07 -12.54
CA LEU A 8 -7.97 -5.43 -13.36
C LEU A 8 -6.68 -5.22 -12.57
N ALA A 9 -6.77 -4.74 -11.32
CA ALA A 9 -5.60 -4.58 -10.46
C ALA A 9 -4.90 -5.93 -10.23
N GLN A 10 -5.65 -7.00 -9.95
CA GLN A 10 -5.11 -8.35 -9.76
C GLN A 10 -4.39 -8.87 -11.02
N TYR A 11 -4.97 -8.60 -12.20
CA TYR A 11 -4.35 -8.93 -13.48
C TYR A 11 -3.02 -8.19 -13.67
N VAL A 12 -2.98 -6.88 -13.42
CA VAL A 12 -1.74 -6.08 -13.47
C VAL A 12 -0.71 -6.62 -12.49
N PHE A 13 -1.10 -6.93 -11.26
CA PHE A 13 -0.18 -7.41 -10.23
C PHE A 13 0.37 -8.81 -10.52
N SER A 14 -0.39 -9.63 -11.25
CA SER A 14 -0.01 -11.01 -11.58
C SER A 14 0.79 -11.12 -12.89
N ASP A 15 0.70 -10.13 -13.78
CA ASP A 15 1.35 -10.13 -15.10
C ASP A 15 2.88 -10.18 -14.97
N GLY A 16 3.51 -11.17 -15.63
CA GLY A 16 4.96 -11.38 -15.57
C GLY A 16 5.78 -10.20 -16.09
N ARG A 17 5.26 -9.44 -17.06
CA ARG A 17 5.94 -8.25 -17.61
C ARG A 17 5.95 -7.13 -16.58
N VAL A 18 4.85 -6.96 -15.84
CA VAL A 18 4.77 -5.99 -14.74
C VAL A 18 5.72 -6.40 -13.62
N LYS A 19 5.69 -7.67 -13.20
CA LYS A 19 6.61 -8.21 -12.18
C LYS A 19 8.09 -8.02 -12.55
N SER A 20 8.45 -8.18 -13.82
CA SER A 20 9.83 -7.93 -14.26
C SER A 20 10.24 -6.44 -14.30
N HIS A 21 9.28 -5.52 -14.19
CA HIS A 21 9.51 -4.09 -14.33
C HIS A 21 9.71 -3.36 -12.99
N PHE A 22 9.27 -3.98 -11.89
CA PHE A 22 9.34 -3.45 -10.53
C PHE A 22 10.17 -4.37 -9.65
N ASP A 23 11.10 -3.80 -8.89
CA ASP A 23 11.94 -4.53 -7.93
C ASP A 23 11.16 -5.00 -6.71
N LEU A 24 10.06 -4.29 -6.40
CA LEU A 24 9.21 -4.57 -5.26
C LEU A 24 7.74 -4.37 -5.65
N MET A 25 6.90 -5.34 -5.31
CA MET A 25 5.47 -5.25 -5.51
C MET A 25 4.78 -5.42 -4.17
N ILE A 26 3.82 -4.55 -3.89
CA ILE A 26 3.13 -4.48 -2.61
C ILE A 26 1.63 -4.46 -2.88
N TRP A 27 0.87 -5.38 -2.28
CA TRP A 27 -0.59 -5.38 -2.37
C TRP A 27 -1.19 -5.26 -0.98
N VAL A 28 -2.05 -4.26 -0.77
CA VAL A 28 -2.78 -4.08 0.48
C VAL A 28 -4.27 -3.95 0.19
N PHE A 29 -5.06 -4.85 0.78
CA PHE A 29 -6.51 -4.75 0.76
C PHE A 29 -7.00 -3.86 1.91
N VAL A 30 -7.54 -2.68 1.57
CA VAL A 30 -8.00 -1.69 2.53
C VAL A 30 -9.44 -1.96 2.93
N ARG A 31 -9.63 -2.67 4.04
CA ARG A 31 -10.98 -2.92 4.61
C ARG A 31 -11.52 -1.64 5.23
N GLN A 32 -12.84 -1.53 5.32
CA GLN A 32 -13.50 -0.35 5.92
C GLN A 32 -13.12 -0.13 7.39
N SER A 33 -12.83 -1.20 8.12
CA SER A 33 -12.50 -1.17 9.55
C SER A 33 -11.02 -0.93 9.85
N LEU A 34 -10.14 -0.91 8.84
CA LEU A 34 -8.72 -0.65 9.08
C LEU A 34 -8.50 0.81 9.42
N THR A 35 -7.54 1.05 10.30
CA THR A 35 -6.93 2.35 10.59
C THR A 35 -5.74 2.59 9.66
N ALA A 36 -5.33 3.85 9.51
CA ALA A 36 -4.16 4.18 8.69
C ALA A 36 -2.87 3.49 9.19
N LYS A 37 -2.72 3.34 10.51
CA LYS A 37 -1.63 2.59 11.14
C LYS A 37 -1.64 1.11 10.73
N GLU A 38 -2.81 0.47 10.65
CA GLU A 38 -2.93 -0.92 10.20
C GLU A 38 -2.63 -1.07 8.71
N VAL A 39 -3.08 -0.13 7.87
CA VAL A 39 -2.67 -0.10 6.45
C VAL A 39 -1.16 -0.01 6.33
N MET A 40 -0.52 0.87 7.11
CA MET A 40 0.92 1.00 7.13
C MET A 40 1.61 -0.31 7.54
N ARG A 41 1.13 -0.99 8.59
CA ARG A 41 1.67 -2.30 9.00
C ARG A 41 1.56 -3.33 7.88
N ASN A 42 0.44 -3.38 7.17
CA ASN A 42 0.24 -4.29 6.05
C ASN A 42 1.22 -4.00 4.91
N MET A 43 1.45 -2.72 4.61
CA MET A 43 2.46 -2.31 3.62
C MET A 43 3.86 -2.79 4.02
N VAL A 44 4.25 -2.61 5.29
CA VAL A 44 5.59 -2.98 5.78
C VAL A 44 5.78 -4.50 5.80
N ALA A 45 4.77 -5.24 6.26
CA ALA A 45 4.79 -6.70 6.26
C ALA A 45 4.97 -7.23 4.83
N PHE A 46 4.11 -6.80 3.90
CA PHE A 46 4.19 -7.23 2.51
C PHE A 46 5.51 -6.81 1.87
N ALA A 47 6.02 -5.61 2.14
CA ALA A 47 7.30 -5.15 1.60
C ALA A 47 8.51 -5.95 2.12
N THR A 48 8.40 -6.56 3.30
CA THR A 48 9.50 -7.29 3.94
C THR A 48 9.59 -8.74 3.46
N ASP A 49 8.46 -9.45 3.37
CA ASP A 49 8.45 -10.88 3.03
C ASP A 49 7.25 -11.33 2.18
N GLY A 50 6.45 -10.39 1.68
CA GLY A 50 5.25 -10.68 0.89
C GLY A 50 4.03 -11.10 1.70
N THR A 51 4.07 -10.97 3.03
CA THR A 51 2.93 -11.31 3.88
C THR A 51 1.80 -10.30 3.73
N ASP A 52 0.66 -10.76 3.22
CA ASP A 52 -0.62 -10.06 3.35
C ASP A 52 -1.23 -10.38 4.72
N LEU A 53 -1.23 -9.37 5.60
CA LEU A 53 -1.81 -9.48 6.94
C LEU A 53 -3.34 -9.51 6.84
N GLN A 54 -3.86 -10.72 6.68
CA GLN A 54 -5.29 -11.02 6.81
C GLN A 54 -5.65 -11.29 8.27
N ASP A 55 -6.94 -11.23 8.60
CA ASP A 55 -7.43 -11.49 9.95
C ASP A 55 -6.87 -12.80 10.52
N GLY A 56 -6.33 -12.74 11.74
CA GLY A 56 -5.81 -13.91 12.44
C GLY A 56 -4.35 -14.25 12.14
N ILE A 57 -3.68 -13.54 11.22
CA ILE A 57 -2.22 -13.65 11.05
C ILE A 57 -1.53 -12.78 12.11
N PRO A 58 -0.62 -13.35 12.94
CA PRO A 58 0.16 -12.58 13.88
C PRO A 58 1.00 -11.53 13.16
N LEU A 59 1.00 -10.30 13.71
CA LEU A 59 1.88 -9.26 13.22
C LEU A 59 3.34 -9.69 13.40
N PRO A 60 4.22 -9.44 12.41
CA PRO A 60 5.64 -9.69 12.59
C PRO A 60 6.19 -8.82 13.72
N PRO A 61 7.25 -9.24 14.43
CA PRO A 61 7.74 -8.53 15.62
C PRO A 61 7.99 -7.04 15.40
N PHE A 62 8.55 -6.66 14.24
CA PHE A 62 8.80 -5.26 13.89
C PHE A 62 7.52 -4.41 13.73
N ALA A 63 6.35 -5.02 13.50
CA ALA A 63 5.07 -4.33 13.39
C ALA A 63 4.30 -4.26 14.73
N THR A 64 4.86 -4.83 15.81
CA THR A 64 4.22 -4.93 17.13
C THR A 64 4.72 -3.92 18.16
N ASP A 65 5.82 -3.21 17.89
CA ASP A 65 6.47 -2.32 18.87
C ASP A 65 5.67 -1.05 19.21
N GLY A 66 4.56 -0.81 18.50
CA GLY A 66 3.66 0.31 18.73
C GLY A 66 4.19 1.67 18.28
N ASN A 67 5.44 1.76 17.81
CA ASN A 67 6.11 3.00 17.43
C ASN A 67 5.97 3.27 15.94
N ASP A 68 5.17 4.29 15.59
CA ASP A 68 4.90 4.63 14.19
C ASP A 68 6.15 5.07 13.42
N LEU A 69 7.11 5.70 14.10
CA LEU A 69 8.36 6.12 13.47
C LEU A 69 9.21 4.92 13.05
N HIS A 70 9.29 3.88 13.88
CA HIS A 70 10.03 2.66 13.52
C HIS A 70 9.41 1.96 12.32
N LEU A 71 8.07 1.92 12.25
CA LEU A 71 7.34 1.33 11.14
C LEU A 71 7.60 2.09 9.83
N GLN A 72 7.56 3.42 9.87
CA GLN A 72 7.90 4.28 8.73
C GLN A 72 9.35 4.09 8.29
N MET A 73 10.32 4.12 9.22
CA MET A 73 11.73 3.90 8.91
C MET A 73 11.99 2.53 8.28
N HIS A 74 11.30 1.49 8.76
CA HIS A 74 11.44 0.15 8.18
C HIS A 74 10.90 0.10 6.77
N PHE A 75 9.71 0.65 6.52
CA PHE A 75 9.16 0.73 5.17
C PHE A 75 10.04 1.52 4.23
N GLN A 76 10.53 2.69 4.67
CA GLN A 76 11.46 3.51 3.91
C GLN A 76 12.69 2.70 3.47
N ARG A 77 13.29 1.92 4.39
CA ARG A 77 14.42 1.05 4.06
C ARG A 77 14.06 -0.02 3.03
N GLN A 78 12.84 -0.55 3.06
CA GLN A 78 12.40 -1.55 2.08
C GLN A 78 12.26 -0.98 0.67
N ILE A 79 11.82 0.27 0.53
CA ILE A 79 11.55 0.89 -0.77
C ILE A 79 12.72 1.73 -1.32
N THR A 80 13.66 2.15 -0.46
CA THR A 80 14.78 3.02 -0.86
C THR A 80 15.58 2.37 -1.99
N ASN A 81 15.82 3.13 -3.07
CA ASN A 81 16.50 2.67 -4.29
C ASN A 81 15.83 1.50 -5.03
N LYS A 82 14.60 1.14 -4.68
CA LYS A 82 13.81 0.14 -5.39
C LYS A 82 12.69 0.81 -6.15
N LYS A 83 12.49 0.39 -7.39
CA LYS A 83 11.33 0.77 -8.17
C LYS A 83 10.16 -0.11 -7.75
N PHE A 84 9.18 0.46 -7.07
CA PHE A 84 8.07 -0.33 -6.51
C PHE A 84 6.73 -0.07 -7.21
N LEU A 85 5.83 -1.06 -7.14
CA LEU A 85 4.40 -0.89 -7.42
C LEU A 85 3.62 -1.17 -6.13
N LEU A 86 2.94 -0.14 -5.60
CA LEU A 86 2.04 -0.25 -4.46
C LEU A 86 0.59 -0.29 -4.94
N VAL A 87 -0.13 -1.37 -4.61
CA VAL A 87 -1.56 -1.50 -4.86
C VAL A 87 -2.34 -1.31 -3.57
N LEU A 88 -3.17 -0.28 -3.53
CA LEU A 88 -4.14 -0.02 -2.46
C LEU A 88 -5.53 -0.40 -2.98
N ASP A 89 -5.96 -1.63 -2.70
CA ASP A 89 -7.23 -2.16 -3.21
C ASP A 89 -8.39 -1.82 -2.28
N ASN A 90 -9.50 -1.41 -2.88
CA ASN A 90 -10.79 -1.16 -2.24
C ASN A 90 -10.75 -0.04 -1.19
N VAL A 91 -10.10 1.09 -1.47
CA VAL A 91 -10.02 2.22 -0.54
C VAL A 91 -11.38 2.91 -0.39
N TRP A 92 -11.97 2.85 0.80
CA TRP A 92 -13.31 3.40 1.08
C TRP A 92 -13.29 4.78 1.72
N ASN A 93 -12.44 4.98 2.73
CA ASN A 93 -12.58 6.09 3.66
C ASN A 93 -11.67 7.27 3.27
N HIS A 94 -12.29 8.43 3.03
CA HIS A 94 -11.57 9.67 2.75
C HIS A 94 -10.86 10.20 4.00
N GLU A 95 -11.39 10.00 5.21
CA GLU A 95 -10.76 10.49 6.46
C GLU A 95 -9.47 9.74 6.79
N LEU A 96 -9.45 8.43 6.49
CA LEU A 96 -8.26 7.58 6.63
C LEU A 96 -7.13 8.07 5.73
N LEU A 97 -7.47 8.65 4.58
CA LEU A 97 -6.52 9.26 3.66
C LEU A 97 -6.22 10.72 4.03
N SER A 98 -7.20 11.54 4.39
CA SER A 98 -7.00 12.98 4.48
C SER A 98 -6.05 13.42 5.59
N LEU A 99 -5.91 12.65 6.67
CA LEU A 99 -5.04 13.01 7.79
C LEU A 99 -3.59 12.53 7.63
N GLN A 100 -3.32 11.55 6.77
CA GLN A 100 -2.00 10.89 6.67
C GLN A 100 -1.55 10.64 5.22
N TRP A 101 -2.32 11.05 4.21
CA TRP A 101 -1.96 10.88 2.81
C TRP A 101 -0.67 11.62 2.47
N GLN A 102 -0.47 12.82 3.01
CA GLN A 102 0.77 13.56 2.79
C GLN A 102 1.98 12.81 3.38
N ASP A 103 1.86 12.31 4.62
CA ASP A 103 2.90 11.49 5.24
C ASP A 103 3.21 10.24 4.40
N LEU A 104 2.18 9.61 3.85
CA LEU A 104 2.35 8.48 2.94
C LEU A 104 3.03 8.89 1.64
N VAL A 105 2.64 10.02 1.03
CA VAL A 105 3.24 10.58 -0.20
C VAL A 105 4.73 10.89 0.03
N ASP A 106 5.06 11.51 1.15
CA ASP A 106 6.44 11.83 1.53
C ASP A 106 7.25 10.55 1.73
N LEU A 107 6.64 9.54 2.37
CA LEU A 107 7.26 8.25 2.60
C LEU A 107 7.51 7.47 1.30
N ILE A 108 6.53 7.40 0.39
CA ILE A 108 6.72 6.71 -0.88
C ILE A 108 7.70 7.44 -1.81
N GLY A 109 7.94 8.74 -1.56
CA GLY A 109 8.93 9.56 -2.26
C GLY A 109 10.37 9.07 -2.13
N PHE A 110 10.68 8.21 -1.14
CA PHE A 110 11.99 7.59 -1.01
C PHE A 110 12.25 6.45 -2.02
N GLY A 111 11.24 6.02 -2.79
CA GLY A 111 11.42 5.00 -3.83
C GLY A 111 12.18 5.49 -5.05
N ALA A 112 12.64 4.55 -5.88
CA ALA A 112 13.35 4.89 -7.11
C ALA A 112 12.41 5.53 -8.17
N PRO A 113 12.95 6.36 -9.08
CA PRO A 113 12.18 6.89 -10.21
C PRO A 113 11.46 5.80 -11.00
N GLY A 114 10.21 6.07 -11.37
CA GLY A 114 9.35 5.10 -12.05
C GLY A 114 8.52 4.22 -11.13
N SER A 115 8.62 4.38 -9.80
CA SER A 115 7.68 3.78 -8.85
C SER A 115 6.25 4.27 -9.10
N ARG A 116 5.26 3.45 -8.77
CA ARG A 116 3.84 3.71 -9.05
C ARG A 116 2.95 3.29 -7.88
N VAL A 117 1.86 4.04 -7.70
CA VAL A 117 0.76 3.67 -6.81
C VAL A 117 -0.48 3.42 -7.66
N LEU A 118 -1.13 2.28 -7.47
CA LEU A 118 -2.41 1.93 -8.06
C LEU A 118 -3.44 1.80 -6.95
N ALA A 119 -4.41 2.72 -6.91
CA ALA A 119 -5.51 2.64 -5.96
C ALA A 119 -6.80 2.22 -6.67
N THR A 120 -7.56 1.30 -6.05
CA THR A 120 -8.93 1.04 -6.47
C THR A 120 -9.88 1.60 -5.42
N THR A 121 -10.90 2.34 -5.85
CA THR A 121 -11.90 2.92 -4.94
C THR A 121 -13.26 2.93 -5.59
N ARG A 122 -14.32 2.93 -4.76
CA ARG A 122 -15.70 3.22 -5.19
C ARG A 122 -16.09 4.67 -4.95
N SER A 123 -15.26 5.43 -4.23
CA SER A 123 -15.51 6.80 -3.85
C SER A 123 -14.85 7.75 -4.84
N VAL A 124 -15.66 8.58 -5.50
CA VAL A 124 -15.16 9.62 -6.41
C VAL A 124 -14.24 10.60 -5.67
N ARG A 125 -14.58 10.94 -4.42
CA ARG A 125 -13.77 11.84 -3.57
C ARG A 125 -12.37 11.28 -3.32
N VAL A 126 -12.27 9.98 -3.00
CA VAL A 126 -10.97 9.31 -2.82
C VAL A 126 -10.17 9.35 -4.13
N GLY A 127 -10.83 9.10 -5.27
CA GLY A 127 -10.17 9.20 -6.58
C GLY A 127 -9.61 10.58 -6.89
N GLN A 128 -10.31 11.65 -6.48
CA GLN A 128 -9.85 13.03 -6.66
C GLN A 128 -8.63 13.37 -5.79
N THR A 129 -8.61 12.90 -4.54
CA THR A 129 -7.49 13.12 -3.61
C THR A 129 -6.22 12.36 -4.03
N MET A 130 -6.37 11.18 -4.63
CA MET A 130 -5.25 10.33 -5.05
C MET A 130 -4.75 10.62 -6.48
N GLY A 131 -5.59 11.23 -7.33
CA GLY A 131 -5.30 11.47 -8.75
C GLY A 131 -4.61 12.79 -9.06
N VAL A 132 -3.83 13.34 -8.11
CA VAL A 132 -3.13 14.63 -8.24
C VAL A 132 -1.79 14.45 -8.94
#